data_AF-A0A8T6ZQI0-F1
#
_entry.id   AF-A0A8T6ZQI0-F1
#
_cell.length_a   1.000
_cell.length_b   1.000
_cell.length_c   1.000
_cell.angle_alpha   90.00
_cell.angle_beta   90.00
_cell.angle_gamma   90.00
#
_symmetry.space_group_name_H-M   'P 1'
#
loop_
_entity.id
_entity.type
_entity.pdbx_description
1 polymer ?
#
loop_
_entity_poly.entity_id
_entity_poly.type
_entity_poly.pdbx_seq_one_letter_code
_entity_poly.pdbx_strand_id
1 'polypeptide(L)' 'MVDTTAVDWPYFDANGRVPLSESVEIVERFSLSDDETRLTYDLEVTDPVTFTETVSSRWQLVWRSDLVVEPYECTLEG' A
#
# COMPACT_ATOMS: atom_id res chain seq x y z
N MET A 1 -2.28 -9.98 11.46
CA MET A 1 -1.20 -10.13 10.46
C MET A 1 -1.80 -10.91 9.32
N VAL A 2 -1.60 -10.43 8.10
CA VAL A 2 -2.04 -11.09 6.87
C VAL A 2 -0.77 -11.40 6.10
N ASP A 3 -0.59 -12.66 5.75
CA ASP A 3 0.49 -13.12 4.89
C ASP A 3 -0.06 -13.21 3.48
N THR A 4 0.52 -12.42 2.57
CA THR A 4 0.07 -12.30 1.19
C THR A 4 1.10 -12.95 0.27
N THR A 5 0.66 -13.95 -0.48
CA THR A 5 1.48 -14.71 -1.44
C THR A 5 0.74 -14.83 -2.77
N ALA A 6 1.46 -15.14 -3.86
CA ALA A 6 0.91 -15.25 -5.22
C ALA A 6 0.26 -13.94 -5.72
N VAL A 7 1.06 -12.87 -5.75
CA VAL A 7 0.64 -11.55 -6.23
C VAL A 7 0.50 -11.57 -7.75
N ASP A 8 -0.73 -11.45 -8.26
CA ASP A 8 -1.01 -11.44 -9.72
C ASP A 8 -0.50 -10.16 -10.43
N TRP A 9 -0.25 -9.10 -9.67
CA TRP A 9 0.42 -7.90 -10.18
C TRP A 9 1.95 -8.08 -10.08
N PRO A 10 2.68 -8.18 -11.20
CA PRO A 10 4.08 -8.64 -11.18
C PRO A 10 5.10 -7.55 -10.83
N TYR A 11 4.65 -6.40 -10.31
CA TYR A 11 5.52 -5.25 -10.03
C TYR A 11 5.30 -4.72 -8.62
N PHE A 12 6.39 -4.30 -7.97
CA PHE A 12 6.34 -3.68 -6.64
C PHE A 12 5.76 -2.26 -6.70
N ASP A 13 6.01 -1.52 -7.78
CA ASP A 13 5.58 -0.14 -7.93
C ASP A 13 4.39 0.04 -8.87
N ALA A 14 3.65 1.13 -8.68
CA ALA A 14 2.46 1.43 -9.46
C ALA A 14 2.73 1.74 -10.94
N ASN A 15 3.98 2.07 -11.33
CA ASN A 15 4.34 2.34 -12.72
C ASN A 15 4.86 1.11 -13.47
N GLY A 16 4.97 -0.05 -12.81
CA GLY A 16 5.41 -1.29 -13.43
C GLY A 16 6.89 -1.34 -13.82
N ARG A 17 7.78 -0.71 -13.04
CA ARG A 17 9.22 -0.64 -13.32
C ARG A 17 10.06 -1.60 -12.50
N VAL A 18 9.62 -1.89 -11.27
CA VAL A 18 10.33 -2.74 -10.32
C VAL A 18 9.63 -4.10 -10.28
N PRO A 19 10.19 -5.15 -10.90
CA PRO A 19 9.56 -6.46 -10.95
C PRO A 19 9.57 -7.14 -9.57
N LEU A 20 8.58 -7.97 -9.29
CA LEU A 20 8.59 -8.91 -8.18
C LEU A 20 8.99 -10.30 -8.70
N SER A 21 9.77 -11.03 -7.91
CA SER A 21 10.10 -12.43 -8.20
C SER A 21 9.02 -13.38 -7.70
N GLU A 22 9.07 -14.64 -8.16
CA GLU A 22 8.21 -15.71 -7.64
C GLU A 22 8.50 -16.05 -6.17
N SER A 23 9.65 -15.61 -5.64
CA SER A 23 10.05 -15.77 -4.25
C SER A 23 9.66 -14.59 -3.35
N VAL A 24 8.85 -13.65 -3.83
CA VAL A 24 8.38 -12.53 -3.02
C VAL A 24 7.53 -13.03 -1.85
N GLU A 25 7.82 -12.52 -0.65
CA GLU A 25 7.00 -12.66 0.55
C GLU A 25 6.54 -11.27 1.01
N ILE A 26 5.24 -11.13 1.25
CA ILE A 26 4.64 -9.87 1.68
C ILE A 26 3.90 -10.08 3.01
N VAL A 27 4.28 -9.33 4.03
CA VAL A 27 3.66 -9.37 5.36
C VAL A 27 2.96 -8.05 5.63
N GLU A 28 1.65 -8.13 5.87
CA GLU A 28 0.77 -7.00 6.08
C GLU A 28 0.23 -6.96 7.52
N ARG A 29 0.31 -5.81 8.16
CA ARG A 29 -0.19 -5.60 9.52
C ARG A 29 -1.11 -4.38 9.57
N PHE A 30 -2.35 -4.63 9.97
CA PHE A 30 -3.41 -3.63 10.10
C PHE A 30 -3.73 -3.42 11.57
N SER A 31 -3.67 -2.18 12.03
CA SER A 31 -3.99 -1.78 13.40
C SER A 31 -4.95 -0.60 13.39
N LEU A 32 -6.14 -0.77 13.95
CA LEU A 32 -7.15 0.27 14.05
C LEU A 32 -7.00 1.02 15.39
N SER A 33 -7.21 2.35 15.39
CA SER A 33 -7.28 3.14 16.64
C SER A 33 -8.51 2.76 17.48
N ASP A 34 -8.47 3.03 18.78
CA ASP A 34 -9.60 2.78 19.70
C ASP A 34 -10.87 3.54 19.28
N ASP A 35 -10.71 4.73 18.69
CA ASP A 35 -11.78 5.56 18.14
C ASP A 35 -12.21 5.17 16.71
N GLU A 36 -11.58 4.15 16.12
CA GLU A 36 -11.82 3.64 14.77
C GLU A 36 -11.64 4.65 13.62
N THR A 37 -11.05 5.82 13.87
CA THR A 37 -10.83 6.86 12.84
C THR A 37 -9.48 6.77 12.15
N ARG A 38 -8.55 5.93 12.63
CA ARG A 38 -7.22 5.79 12.03
C ARG A 38 -6.82 4.33 11.89
N LEU A 39 -6.51 3.93 10.66
CA LEU A 39 -5.88 2.65 10.34
C LEU A 39 -4.38 2.88 10.12
N THR A 40 -3.55 2.20 10.92
CA THR A 40 -2.12 2.05 10.63
C THR A 40 -1.95 0.76 9.83
N TYR A 41 -1.31 0.89 8.67
CA TYR A 41 -0.97 -0.22 7.79
C TYR A 41 0.54 -0.30 7.64
N ASP A 42 1.13 -1.33 8.23
CA ASP A 42 2.55 -1.67 8.08
C ASP A 42 2.70 -2.78 7.02
N LEU A 43 3.66 -2.60 6.13
CA LEU A 43 3.98 -3.50 5.04
C LEU A 43 5.48 -3.85 5.10
N GLU A 44 5.78 -5.15 5.05
CA GLU A 44 7.14 -5.65 4.82
C GLU A 44 7.15 -6.51 3.55
N VAL A 45 8.10 -6.24 2.65
CA VAL A 45 8.30 -7.00 1.42
C VAL A 45 9.70 -7.55 1.39
N THR A 46 9.82 -8.88 1.35
CA THR A 46 11.08 -9.60 1.23
C THR A 46 11.13 -10.24 -0.15
N ASP A 47 12.02 -9.74 -1.00
CA ASP A 47 12.30 -10.30 -2.33
C ASP A 47 13.81 -10.21 -2.57
N PRO A 48 14.57 -11.27 -2.29
CA PRO A 48 16.04 -11.25 -2.38
C PRO A 48 16.56 -11.20 -3.82
N VAL A 49 15.69 -11.43 -4.82
CA VAL A 49 16.05 -11.30 -6.23
C VAL A 49 16.00 -9.84 -6.67
N THR A 50 15.01 -9.10 -6.18
CA THR A 50 14.78 -7.69 -6.56
C THR A 50 15.47 -6.70 -5.63
N PHE A 51 15.52 -6.98 -4.33
CA PHE A 51 16.02 -6.07 -3.30
C PHE A 51 17.18 -6.67 -2.50
N THR A 52 18.08 -5.81 -2.02
CA THR A 52 19.21 -6.22 -1.18
C THR A 52 18.85 -6.41 0.29
N GLU A 53 17.67 -5.92 0.70
CA GLU A 53 17.13 -6.00 2.04
C GLU A 53 15.60 -5.91 2.01
N THR A 54 14.94 -6.27 3.11
CA THR A 54 13.49 -6.14 3.25
C THR A 54 13.06 -4.69 3.14
N VAL A 55 12.12 -4.41 2.25
CA VAL A 55 11.51 -3.09 2.12
C VAL A 55 10.40 -2.97 3.16
N SER A 56 10.43 -1.91 3.96
CA SER A 56 9.39 -1.62 4.96
C SER A 56 8.67 -0.31 4.64
N SER A 57 7.36 -0.29 4.86
CA SER A 57 6.53 0.91 4.69
C SER A 57 5.47 0.98 5.77
N ARG A 58 5.09 2.21 6.14
CA ARG A 58 4.00 2.49 7.07
C ARG A 58 3.09 3.58 6.50
N TRP A 59 1.81 3.28 6.50
CA TRP A 59 0.75 4.17 6.07
C TRP A 59 -0.16 4.50 7.24
N GLN A 60 -0.58 5.75 7.34
CA GLN A 60 -1.63 6.18 8.26
C GLN A 60 -2.82 6.65 7.44
N LEU A 61 -3.88 5.85 7.44
CA LEU A 61 -5.12 6.16 6.77
C LEU A 61 -6.08 6.74 7.81
N VAL A 62 -6.50 7.99 7.61
CA VAL A 62 -7.42 8.69 8.51
C VAL A 62 -8.79 8.74 7.86
N TRP A 63 -9.78 8.19 8.54
CA TRP A 63 -11.18 8.31 8.16
C TRP A 63 -11.70 9.70 8.53
N ARG A 64 -12.30 10.38 7.56
CA ARG A 64 -12.85 11.73 7.71
C ARG A 64 -14.30 11.72 7.21
N SER A 65 -15.22 11.34 8.10
CA SER A 65 -16.66 11.29 7.79
C SER A 65 -17.27 12.67 7.52
N ASP A 66 -16.57 13.74 7.88
CA ASP A 66 -16.95 15.13 7.61
C ASP A 66 -16.67 15.57 6.17
N LEU A 67 -15.80 14.85 5.44
CA LEU A 67 -15.44 15.18 4.08
C LEU A 67 -16.36 14.47 3.09
N VAL A 68 -16.86 15.23 2.12
CA VAL A 68 -17.58 14.71 0.95
C VAL A 68 -16.61 14.73 -0.23
N VAL A 69 -16.51 13.62 -0.95
CA VAL A 69 -15.74 13.57 -2.20
C VAL A 69 -16.49 14.40 -3.24
N GLU A 70 -15.95 15.58 -3.55
CA GLU A 70 -16.52 16.47 -4.56
C GLU A 70 -16.22 15.95 -5.97
N PRO A 71 -17.11 16.19 -6.95
CA PRO A 71 -16.85 15.84 -8.34
C PRO A 71 -15.61 16.60 -8.86
N TYR A 72 -14.81 15.92 -9.67
CA TYR A 72 -13.64 16.53 -10.30
C TYR A 72 -14.07 17.40 -11.49
N GLU A 73 -14.47 18.64 -11.20
CA GLU A 73 -14.90 19.63 -12.20
C GLU A 73 -13.76 20.58 -12.59
N CYS A 74 -12.60 20.04 -12.98
CA CYS A 74 -11.54 20.87 -13.53
C CYS A 74 -11.93 21.42 -14.91
N THR A 75 -12.15 22.73 -15.02
CA THR A 75 -12.18 23.42 -16.31
C THR A 75 -10.77 23.85 -16.69
N LEU A 76 -10.34 23.58 -17.92
CA LEU A 76 -9.16 24.22 -18.50
C LEU A 76 -9.49 25.71 -18.68
N GLU A 77 -9.01 26.58 -17.79
CA GLU A 77 -8.98 28.01 -18.10
C GLU A 77 -7.94 28.20 -19.22
N GLY A 78 -8.41 28.72 -20.36
CA GLY A 78 -7.62 28.95 -21.58
C GLY A 78 -6.89 30.29 -21.60
#